data_AF-S6U8Q2-F1
#
_entry.id   AF-S6U8Q2-F1
#
_cell.length_a   1.000
_cell.length_b   1.000
_cell.length_c   1.000
_cell.angle_alpha   90.00
_cell.angle_beta   90.00
_cell.angle_gamma   90.00
#
_symmetry.space_group_name_H-M   'P 1'
#
loop_
_entity.id
_entity.type
_entity.pdbx_description
1 polymer ?
#
loop_
_entity_poly.entity_id
_entity_poly.type
_entity_poly.pdbx_seq_one_letter_code
_entity_poly.pdbx_strand_id
1 'polypeptide(L)' 'MTAPVSIAGVDLPLDDQPARVLPARPEALRMKRCETALVVVDMQNAYASLGGYLDLAGFDVSSTGPVIANIKRA' A
#
# COMPACT_ATOMS: atom_id res chain seq x y z
N MET A 1 -18.70 23.98 8.79
CA MET A 1 -17.87 23.44 9.89
C MET A 1 -17.95 21.93 9.81
N THR A 2 -16.95 21.27 9.22
CA THR A 2 -16.88 19.81 9.16
C THR A 2 -16.26 19.36 10.47
N ALA A 3 -17.03 18.71 11.34
CA ALA A 3 -16.49 18.12 12.57
C ALA A 3 -15.43 17.06 12.21
N PRO A 4 -14.40 16.87 13.06
CA PRO A 4 -13.45 15.79 12.87
C PRO A 4 -14.19 14.46 12.82
N VAL A 5 -13.88 13.64 11.82
CA VAL A 5 -14.48 12.33 11.61
C VAL A 5 -13.55 11.29 12.23
N SER A 6 -14.06 10.50 13.16
CA SER A 6 -13.35 9.35 13.73
C SER A 6 -13.88 8.06 13.10
N ILE A 7 -12.98 7.26 12.51
CA ILE A 7 -13.30 5.94 11.95
C ILE A 7 -12.41 4.90 12.64
N ALA A 8 -13.03 3.83 13.16
CA ALA A 8 -12.32 2.73 13.85
C ALA A 8 -11.33 3.19 14.95
N GLY A 9 -11.64 4.30 15.63
CA GLY A 9 -10.80 4.87 16.70
C GLY A 9 -9.63 5.72 16.21
N VAL A 10 -9.59 6.07 14.92
CA VAL A 10 -8.58 6.95 14.32
C VAL A 10 -9.23 8.28 13.92
N ASP A 11 -8.67 9.36 14.44
CA ASP A 11 -9.02 10.72 14.01
C ASP A 11 -8.49 10.98 12.61
N LEU A 12 -9.39 11.28 11.68
CA LEU A 12 -9.01 11.54 10.29
C LEU A 12 -8.55 13.00 10.12
N PRO A 13 -7.50 13.24 9.33
CA PRO A 13 -7.11 14.59 8.95
C PRO A 13 -8.27 15.32 8.26
N LEU A 14 -8.37 16.63 8.49
CA LEU A 14 -9.23 17.47 7.67
C LEU A 14 -8.71 17.46 6.23
N ASP A 15 -9.62 17.22 5.29
CA ASP A 15 -9.30 17.15 3.88
C ASP A 15 -10.48 17.64 3.04
N ASP A 16 -10.20 18.69 2.30
CA ASP A 16 -11.13 19.45 1.48
C ASP A 16 -11.16 18.87 0.06
N GLN A 17 -10.24 17.96 -0.27
CA GLN A 17 -10.19 17.36 -1.59
C GLN A 17 -11.32 16.34 -1.77
N PRO A 18 -11.97 16.33 -2.95
CA PRO A 18 -12.96 15.32 -3.25
C PRO A 18 -12.31 13.95 -3.39
N ALA A 19 -13.08 12.91 -3.08
CA ALA A 19 -12.68 11.53 -3.37
C ALA A 19 -12.45 11.34 -4.87
N ARG A 20 -11.46 10.51 -5.22
CA ARG A 20 -11.14 10.14 -6.60
C ARG A 20 -11.67 8.73 -6.90
N VAL A 21 -12.10 8.51 -8.13
CA VAL A 21 -12.47 7.17 -8.63
C VAL A 21 -11.28 6.64 -9.41
N LEU A 22 -10.69 5.55 -8.93
CA LEU A 22 -9.56 4.88 -9.56
C LEU A 22 -10.06 3.68 -10.38
N PRO A 23 -9.57 3.49 -11.62
CA PRO A 23 -9.87 2.29 -12.38
C PRO A 23 -9.25 1.07 -11.68
N ALA A 24 -10.10 0.12 -11.29
CA ALA A 24 -9.70 -1.10 -10.60
C ALA A 24 -10.57 -2.27 -11.09
N ARG A 25 -10.25 -3.48 -10.61
CA ARG A 25 -11.03 -4.70 -10.87
C ARG A 25 -11.44 -5.31 -9.53
N PRO A 26 -12.62 -5.95 -9.44
CA PRO A 26 -13.62 -6.13 -10.51
C PRO A 26 -14.35 -4.85 -10.93
N GLU A 27 -14.34 -3.81 -10.09
CA GLU A 27 -15.00 -2.53 -10.32
C GLU A 27 -14.13 -1.35 -9.87
N ALA A 28 -14.51 -0.14 -10.27
CA ALA A 28 -13.74 1.07 -9.93
C ALA A 28 -13.84 1.40 -8.44
N LEU A 29 -12.71 1.85 -7.86
CA LEU A 29 -12.62 2.12 -6.43
C LEU A 29 -12.67 3.63 -6.15
N ARG A 30 -13.62 4.06 -5.33
CA ARG A 30 -13.71 5.45 -4.87
C ARG A 30 -12.91 5.60 -3.57
N MET A 31 -11.90 6.48 -3.56
CA MET A 31 -11.01 6.69 -2.42
C MET A 31 -10.85 8.17 -2.09
N LYS A 32 -10.93 8.53 -0.81
CA LYS A 32 -10.55 9.86 -0.32
C LYS A 32 -9.22 9.76 0.42
N ARG A 33 -8.35 10.76 0.23
CA ARG A 33 -6.98 10.70 0.72
C ARG A 33 -6.91 10.66 2.26
N CYS A 34 -7.69 11.49 2.96
CA CYS A 34 -7.66 11.52 4.43
C CYS A 34 -8.08 10.23 5.13
N GLU A 35 -8.87 9.38 4.48
CA GLU A 35 -9.36 8.12 5.05
C GLU A 35 -8.64 6.90 4.45
N THR A 36 -7.55 7.13 3.69
CA THR A 36 -6.78 6.08 3.01
C THR A 36 -5.34 6.05 3.52
N ALA A 37 -4.82 4.84 3.76
CA ALA A 37 -3.41 4.59 4.04
C ALA A 37 -2.82 3.60 3.04
N LEU A 38 -1.51 3.73 2.76
CA LEU A 38 -0.73 2.74 2.00
C LEU A 38 -0.06 1.79 2.99
N VAL A 39 -0.25 0.48 2.79
CA VAL A 39 0.42 -0.57 3.58
C VAL A 39 1.40 -1.30 2.68
N VAL A 40 2.68 -1.30 3.06
CA VAL A 40 3.72 -2.09 2.40
C VAL A 40 3.99 -3.33 3.25
N VAL A 41 3.62 -4.50 2.74
CA VAL A 41 3.70 -5.76 3.48
C VAL A 41 5.02 -6.46 3.17
N ASP A 42 5.75 -6.85 4.21
CA ASP A 42 6.90 -7.76 4.20
C ASP A 42 8.02 -7.49 3.17
N MET A 43 8.27 -6.22 2.84
CA MET A 43 9.42 -5.80 2.00
C MET A 43 10.76 -5.78 2.75
N GLN A 44 11.02 -6.83 3.51
CA GLN A 44 12.29 -7.10 4.17
C GLN A 44 13.15 -8.03 3.31
N ASN A 45 14.47 -7.94 3.47
CA ASN A 45 15.43 -8.72 2.68
C ASN A 45 15.21 -10.25 2.81
N ALA A 46 14.66 -10.74 3.92
CA ALA A 46 14.35 -12.14 4.11
C ALA A 46 13.40 -12.71 3.03
N TYR A 47 12.47 -11.90 2.51
CA TYR A 47 11.51 -12.34 1.48
C TYR A 47 11.86 -11.87 0.07
N ALA A 48 12.62 -10.78 -0.05
CA ALA A 48 12.79 -10.09 -1.33
C ALA A 48 14.23 -10.02 -1.85
N SER A 49 15.18 -10.75 -1.25
CA SER A 49 16.59 -10.70 -1.65
C SER A 49 17.20 -12.10 -1.83
N LEU A 50 18.18 -12.19 -2.73
CA LEU A 50 19.06 -13.36 -2.82
C LEU A 50 19.81 -13.54 -1.50
N GLY A 51 19.96 -14.79 -1.06
CA GLY A 51 20.47 -15.16 0.25
C GLY A 51 19.48 -14.90 1.41
N GLY A 52 18.26 -14.44 1.11
CA GLY A 52 17.18 -14.30 2.09
C GLY A 52 16.53 -15.64 2.43
N TYR A 53 15.62 -15.63 3.41
CA TYR A 53 14.87 -16.81 3.85
C TYR A 53 14.17 -17.55 2.69
N LEU A 54 13.46 -16.84 1.81
CA LEU A 54 12.74 -17.50 0.69
C LEU A 54 13.68 -18.09 -0.36
N ASP A 55 14.76 -17.39 -0.69
CA ASP A 55 15.78 -17.89 -1.61
C ASP A 55 16.43 -19.16 -1.05
N LEU A 56 16.83 -19.13 0.24
CA LEU A 56 17.39 -20.29 0.94
C LEU A 56 16.40 -21.45 1.07
N ALA A 57 15.11 -21.17 1.14
CA ALA A 57 14.04 -22.17 1.15
C ALA A 57 13.73 -22.73 -0.27
N GLY A 58 14.39 -22.23 -1.32
CA GLY A 58 14.27 -22.71 -2.69
C GLY A 58 13.15 -22.06 -3.51
N PHE A 59 12.58 -20.94 -3.05
CA PHE A 59 11.62 -20.16 -3.83
C PHE A 59 12.34 -19.20 -4.78
N ASP A 60 11.80 -19.02 -5.98
CA ASP A 60 12.33 -18.04 -6.95
C ASP A 60 11.97 -16.61 -6.53
N VAL A 61 12.98 -15.85 -6.11
CA VAL A 61 12.87 -14.44 -5.73
C VAL A 61 13.34 -13.46 -6.82
N SER A 62 13.72 -13.94 -8.01
CA SER A 62 14.30 -13.11 -9.08
C SER A 62 13.37 -12.01 -9.59
N SER A 63 12.07 -12.19 -9.44
CA SER A 63 11.02 -11.26 -9.88
C SER A 63 10.73 -10.10 -8.89
N THR A 64 11.39 -10.08 -7.72
CA THR A 64 11.12 -9.10 -6.66
C THR A 64 11.69 -7.71 -6.96
N GLY A 65 12.78 -7.62 -7.72
CA GLY A 65 13.46 -6.34 -8.05
C GLY A 65 12.53 -5.28 -8.66
N PRO A 66 11.77 -5.59 -9.73
CA PRO A 66 10.80 -4.65 -10.31
C PRO A 66 9.71 -4.21 -9.33
N VAL A 67 9.29 -5.07 -8.40
CA VAL A 67 8.29 -4.75 -7.37
C VAL A 67 8.86 -3.70 -6.40
N ILE A 68 10.08 -3.89 -5.92
CA ILE A 68 10.77 -2.95 -5.03
C ILE A 68 10.89 -1.56 -5.69
N ALA A 69 11.26 -1.52 -6.98
CA ALA A 69 11.37 -0.28 -7.74
C ALA A 69 10.03 0.47 -7.85
N ASN A 70 8.92 -0.26 -8.03
CA ASN A 70 7.58 0.34 -8.08
C ASN A 70 7.12 0.85 -6.71
N ILE A 71 7.39 0.12 -5.62
CA ILE A 71 7.03 0.55 -4.26
C ILE A 71 7.74 1.87 -3.90
N LYS A 72 8.99 2.07 -4.34
CA LYS A 72 9.73 3.32 -4.11
C LYS A 72 9.08 4.57 -4.75
N ARG A 73 8.19 4.40 -5.74
CA ARG A 73 7.47 5.51 -6.39
C ARG A 73 6.15 5.88 -5.71
N ALA A 74 5.72 5.09 -4.73
CA ALA A 74 4.44 5.25 -4.05
C ALA A 74 4.44 6.44 -3.07
#